data_AF-A0A507FFF9-F1
#
_entry.id   AF-A0A507FFF9-F1
#
_cell.length_a   1.000
_cell.length_b   1.000
_cell.length_c   1.000
_cell.angle_alpha   90.00
_cell.angle_beta   90.00
_cell.angle_gamma   90.00
#
_symmetry.space_group_name_H-M   'P 1'
#
loop_
_entity.id
_entity.type
_entity.pdbx_description
1 polymer ?
#
loop_
_entity_poly.entity_id
_entity_poly.type
_entity_poly.pdbx_seq_one_letter_code
_entity_poly.pdbx_strand_id
1 'polypeptide(L)'
;MPAIHGYTCRALTLDEVPLLLDHLDAVFGAVNSVTGRRGAPRGFFEHHWDCDDQRDVRGCFGAFDEPSGRLVASVRVYSRAMRLHSETSIALASATEQSLETGPCASTIPIGGIGDVATRSEHRGKGLAHALLHLADDYMRSQFPLAVLHAGPAVVPVYSKQGWQSIPLSSTTISVSASLLSHDIASFDASNNCITPIDFQNPSHLALIKALYNLTAPTILGSFTRHSDFYWSEYVGTCRDPRRIPCRIMYTENGKRVSELQDGDNAGYLLAEIMRHDVQSAISAFEKNNHDACVVNVLLLDLFAGKLSKTTTNANLSVEAAAALQLHTTLSALFSQMIESTLKPLLPQHVPMDAIKICLTFPTALLPNEALNAMANNFNSKHRDDNIKSWADQQFRKTDIDTGFMFKIYKPFNINGPKKVISTVNDLETVLGPLDAGQTQPYAMCQDVVLKEGGPVFGFFKADRF
;
A
#
# COMPACT_ATOMS: atom_id res chain seq x y z
N MET A 1 -2.14 -15.38 -32.72
CA MET A 1 -0.70 -15.27 -32.43
C MET A 1 0.08 -16.32 -33.21
N PRO A 2 1.32 -16.03 -33.65
CA PRO A 2 2.17 -17.06 -34.25
C PRO A 2 2.47 -18.14 -33.20
N ALA A 3 2.42 -19.41 -33.61
CA ALA A 3 2.83 -20.52 -32.76
C ALA A 3 4.32 -20.37 -32.41
N ILE A 4 4.66 -20.49 -31.13
CA ILE A 4 6.05 -20.55 -30.68
C ILE A 4 6.44 -22.02 -30.67
N HIS A 5 7.32 -22.42 -31.61
CA HIS A 5 7.70 -23.82 -31.77
C HIS A 5 8.20 -24.44 -30.46
N GLY A 6 7.64 -25.59 -30.07
CA GLY A 6 7.97 -26.30 -28.83
C GLY A 6 7.25 -25.79 -27.58
N TYR A 7 6.31 -24.85 -27.71
CA TYR A 7 5.56 -24.29 -26.57
C TYR A 7 4.07 -24.19 -26.85
N THR A 8 3.27 -24.62 -25.87
CA THR A 8 1.82 -24.37 -25.82
C THR A 8 1.53 -23.25 -24.82
N CYS A 9 0.93 -22.14 -25.27
CA CYS A 9 0.50 -21.02 -24.43
C CYS A 9 -1.02 -21.03 -24.28
N ARG A 10 -1.55 -21.04 -23.05
CA ARG A 10 -3.00 -21.08 -22.79
C ARG A 10 -3.35 -20.59 -21.38
N ALA A 11 -4.65 -20.43 -21.13
CA ALA A 11 -5.16 -20.25 -19.78
C ALA A 11 -4.91 -21.53 -18.95
N LEU A 12 -4.71 -21.35 -17.65
CA LEU A 12 -4.60 -22.43 -16.68
C LEU A 12 -5.98 -22.94 -16.27
N THR A 13 -6.02 -24.19 -15.83
CA THR A 13 -7.16 -24.78 -15.12
C THR A 13 -6.95 -24.68 -13.62
N LEU A 14 -8.01 -24.89 -12.84
CA LEU A 14 -7.93 -24.81 -11.38
C LEU A 14 -6.94 -25.85 -10.80
N ASP A 15 -6.89 -27.04 -11.39
CA ASP A 15 -5.98 -28.12 -10.98
C ASP A 15 -4.50 -27.81 -11.28
N GLU A 16 -4.22 -26.80 -12.11
CA GLU A 16 -2.87 -26.37 -12.47
C GLU A 16 -2.36 -25.21 -11.61
N VAL A 17 -3.16 -24.67 -10.70
CA VAL A 17 -2.74 -23.62 -9.77
C VAL A 17 -1.53 -24.05 -8.92
N PRO A 18 -1.45 -25.29 -8.36
CA PRO A 18 -0.25 -25.72 -7.66
C PRO A 18 1.03 -25.63 -8.52
N LEU A 19 0.93 -25.93 -9.82
CA LEU A 19 2.05 -25.82 -10.77
C LEU A 19 2.46 -24.36 -11.00
N LEU A 20 1.49 -23.44 -11.07
CA LEU A 20 1.75 -22.00 -11.12
C LEU A 20 2.55 -21.56 -9.90
N LEU A 21 2.12 -21.95 -8.70
CA LEU A 21 2.77 -21.56 -7.45
C LEU A 21 4.19 -22.14 -7.35
N ASP A 22 4.42 -23.38 -7.80
CA ASP A 22 5.75 -24.01 -7.87
C ASP A 22 6.67 -23.26 -8.84
N HIS A 23 6.12 -22.88 -10.00
CA HIS A 23 6.84 -22.12 -11.00
C HIS A 23 7.21 -20.71 -10.51
N LEU A 24 6.30 -20.02 -9.82
CA LEU A 24 6.56 -18.70 -9.26
C LEU A 24 7.64 -18.75 -8.18
N ASP A 25 7.59 -19.74 -7.28
CA ASP A 25 8.65 -19.97 -6.30
C ASP A 25 9.99 -20.27 -6.97
N ALA A 26 10.01 -21.08 -8.02
CA ALA A 26 11.24 -21.38 -8.76
C ALA A 26 11.84 -20.14 -9.45
N VAL A 27 11.02 -19.22 -9.96
CA VAL A 27 11.49 -18.02 -10.67
C VAL A 27 11.84 -16.88 -9.72
N PHE A 28 11.03 -16.65 -8.69
CA PHE A 28 11.18 -15.53 -7.78
C PHE A 28 11.89 -15.90 -6.47
N GLY A 29 11.87 -17.16 -6.03
CA GLY A 29 12.54 -17.60 -4.79
C GLY A 29 14.07 -17.57 -4.86
N ALA A 30 14.64 -17.39 -6.06
CA ALA A 30 16.08 -17.28 -6.26
C ALA A 30 16.67 -16.09 -5.45
N VAL A 31 17.84 -16.33 -4.85
CA VAL A 31 18.62 -15.27 -4.20
C VAL A 31 19.28 -14.42 -5.28
N ASN A 32 19.07 -13.11 -5.22
CA ASN A 32 19.83 -12.21 -6.06
C ASN A 32 21.31 -12.28 -5.64
N SER A 33 22.18 -12.77 -6.54
CA SER A 33 23.59 -13.01 -6.25
C SER A 33 24.39 -11.73 -5.98
N VAL A 34 23.92 -10.57 -6.45
CA VAL A 34 24.58 -9.27 -6.27
C VAL A 34 24.18 -8.63 -4.94
N THR A 35 22.89 -8.66 -4.61
CA THR A 35 22.38 -7.97 -3.41
C THR A 35 22.23 -8.89 -2.21
N GLY A 36 22.38 -10.21 -2.39
CA GLY A 36 22.08 -11.22 -1.36
C GLY A 36 20.60 -11.29 -0.97
N ARG A 37 19.73 -10.49 -1.60
CA ARG A 37 18.30 -10.43 -1.27
C ARG A 37 17.59 -11.65 -1.85
N ARG A 38 16.89 -12.38 -0.98
CA ARG A 38 15.98 -13.46 -1.41
C ARG A 38 14.76 -12.84 -2.10
N GLY A 39 14.42 -13.30 -3.29
CA GLY A 39 13.14 -12.94 -3.90
C GLY A 39 11.96 -13.67 -3.24
N ALA A 40 10.78 -13.63 -3.86
CA ALA A 40 9.53 -14.03 -3.22
C ALA A 40 9.38 -15.56 -3.05
N PRO A 41 9.09 -16.06 -1.83
CA PRO A 41 8.89 -17.48 -1.58
C PRO A 41 7.49 -17.93 -1.99
N ARG A 42 7.29 -19.23 -2.18
CA ARG A 42 5.98 -19.85 -2.45
C ARG A 42 4.84 -19.30 -1.59
N GLY A 43 5.04 -19.22 -0.27
CA GLY A 43 4.02 -18.77 0.69
C GLY A 43 3.46 -17.37 0.38
N PHE A 44 4.27 -16.49 -0.23
CA PHE A 44 3.79 -15.18 -0.69
C PHE A 44 2.75 -15.32 -1.82
N PHE A 45 3.01 -16.19 -2.81
CA PHE A 45 2.09 -16.42 -3.92
C PHE A 45 0.84 -17.20 -3.49
N GLU A 46 0.99 -18.14 -2.55
CA GLU A 46 -0.15 -18.84 -1.93
C GLU A 46 -1.08 -17.85 -1.22
N HIS A 47 -0.51 -16.91 -0.45
CA HIS A 47 -1.29 -15.84 0.19
C HIS A 47 -2.07 -15.02 -0.86
N HIS A 48 -1.42 -14.60 -1.94
CA HIS A 48 -2.05 -13.83 -3.01
C HIS A 48 -3.09 -14.60 -3.82
N TRP A 49 -3.00 -15.93 -3.84
CA TRP A 49 -4.00 -16.76 -4.49
C TRP A 49 -5.17 -17.03 -3.53
N ASP A 50 -4.91 -17.61 -2.37
CA ASP A 50 -5.95 -18.09 -1.45
C ASP A 50 -6.77 -16.96 -0.83
N CYS A 51 -6.11 -15.83 -0.52
CA CYS A 51 -6.75 -14.69 0.15
C CYS A 51 -7.36 -13.68 -0.83
N ASP A 52 -7.20 -13.84 -2.15
CA ASP A 52 -7.81 -12.97 -3.15
C ASP A 52 -9.26 -13.41 -3.41
N ASP A 53 -10.22 -12.62 -2.93
CA ASP A 53 -11.67 -12.84 -3.12
C ASP A 53 -12.14 -12.59 -4.57
N GLN A 54 -11.30 -11.99 -5.40
CA GLN A 54 -11.55 -11.71 -6.81
C GLN A 54 -10.66 -12.54 -7.76
N ARG A 55 -10.07 -13.63 -7.26
CA ARG A 55 -9.24 -14.52 -8.10
C ARG A 55 -10.08 -15.16 -9.21
N ASP A 56 -9.54 -15.17 -10.42
CA ASP A 56 -10.11 -15.86 -11.57
C ASP A 56 -9.01 -16.66 -12.29
N VAL A 57 -9.12 -17.98 -12.29
CA VAL A 57 -8.14 -18.85 -12.95
C VAL A 57 -8.08 -18.62 -14.46
N ARG A 58 -9.16 -18.13 -15.07
CA ARG A 58 -9.19 -17.76 -16.51
C ARG A 58 -8.31 -16.55 -16.83
N GLY A 59 -7.98 -15.74 -15.81
CA GLY A 59 -7.01 -14.66 -15.90
C GLY A 59 -5.56 -15.11 -15.66
N CYS A 60 -5.31 -16.41 -15.48
CA CYS A 60 -3.97 -16.98 -15.32
C CYS A 60 -3.56 -17.69 -16.61
N PHE A 61 -2.42 -17.30 -17.19
CA PHE A 61 -1.91 -17.87 -18.43
C PHE A 61 -0.53 -18.47 -18.22
N GLY A 62 -0.30 -19.62 -18.85
CA GLY A 62 0.95 -20.36 -18.76
C GLY A 62 1.48 -20.79 -20.12
N ALA A 63 2.80 -20.83 -20.25
CA ALA A 63 3.50 -21.46 -21.37
C ALA A 63 4.09 -22.79 -20.90
N PHE A 64 3.69 -23.87 -21.56
CA PHE A 64 4.16 -25.22 -21.30
C PHE A 64 5.16 -25.63 -22.37
N ASP A 65 6.31 -26.14 -21.94
CA ASP A 65 7.33 -26.73 -22.81
C ASP A 65 6.82 -28.10 -23.28
N GLU A 66 6.52 -28.24 -24.57
CA GLU A 66 5.84 -29.43 -25.13
C GLU A 66 6.58 -30.74 -24.86
N PRO A 67 7.92 -30.81 -24.97
CA PRO A 67 8.64 -32.06 -24.69
C PRO A 67 8.54 -32.52 -23.23
N SER A 68 8.53 -31.59 -22.27
CA SER A 68 8.56 -31.91 -20.84
C SER A 68 7.20 -31.79 -20.14
N GLY A 69 6.22 -31.14 -20.77
CA GLY A 69 4.95 -30.77 -20.15
C GLY A 69 5.09 -29.75 -19.02
N ARG A 70 6.29 -29.16 -18.82
CA ARG A 70 6.57 -28.28 -17.68
C ARG A 70 6.07 -26.86 -17.94
N LEU A 71 5.49 -26.23 -16.91
CA LEU A 71 5.23 -24.78 -16.91
C LEU A 71 6.54 -24.00 -16.83
N VAL A 72 6.80 -23.14 -17.81
CA VAL A 72 8.09 -22.41 -17.95
C VAL A 72 7.96 -20.90 -18.00
N ALA A 73 6.76 -20.39 -18.26
CA ALA A 73 6.43 -18.98 -18.13
C ALA A 73 4.97 -18.81 -17.68
N SER A 74 4.68 -17.71 -17.01
CA SER A 74 3.33 -17.39 -16.52
C SER A 74 3.07 -15.88 -16.51
N VAL A 75 1.79 -15.53 -16.49
CA VAL A 75 1.26 -14.20 -16.13
C VAL A 75 -0.10 -14.37 -15.46
N ARG A 76 -0.39 -13.53 -14.47
CA ARG A 76 -1.71 -13.47 -13.82
C ARG A 76 -2.32 -12.09 -13.98
N VAL A 77 -3.62 -12.07 -14.26
CA VAL A 77 -4.48 -10.88 -14.20
C VAL A 77 -5.25 -10.91 -12.88
N TYR A 78 -5.05 -9.88 -12.06
CA TYR A 78 -5.80 -9.59 -10.84
C TYR A 78 -7.02 -8.74 -11.19
N SER A 79 -8.21 -9.15 -10.78
CA SER A 79 -9.40 -8.28 -10.88
C SER A 79 -9.43 -7.36 -9.66
N ARG A 80 -9.51 -6.05 -9.88
CA ARG A 80 -9.60 -5.05 -8.81
C ARG A 80 -10.58 -3.95 -9.22
N ALA A 81 -10.91 -3.06 -8.29
CA ALA A 81 -11.55 -1.79 -8.62
C ALA A 81 -10.71 -0.63 -8.10
N MET A 82 -10.52 0.39 -8.93
CA MET A 82 -9.71 1.58 -8.64
C MET A 82 -10.58 2.81 -8.45
N ARG A 83 -10.25 3.65 -7.48
CA ARG A 83 -10.87 4.96 -7.28
C ARG A 83 -10.20 5.99 -8.19
N LEU A 84 -10.98 6.66 -9.02
CA LEU A 84 -10.49 7.71 -9.92
C LEU A 84 -11.18 9.06 -9.69
N HIS A 85 -11.96 9.18 -8.62
CA HIS A 85 -12.61 10.42 -8.25
C HIS A 85 -12.70 10.54 -6.72
N SER A 86 -12.51 11.76 -6.20
CA SER A 86 -12.65 12.07 -4.79
C SER A 86 -14.10 12.46 -4.49
N GLU A 87 -14.78 11.68 -3.67
CA GLU A 87 -16.18 11.93 -3.29
C GLU A 87 -16.35 13.17 -2.39
N THR A 88 -15.26 13.79 -1.96
CA THR A 88 -15.24 15.08 -1.26
C THR A 88 -15.92 16.21 -2.03
N SER A 89 -16.07 16.10 -3.36
CA SER A 89 -16.85 17.07 -4.16
C SER A 89 -18.38 16.89 -4.03
N ILE A 90 -18.85 15.71 -3.62
CA ILE A 90 -20.29 15.36 -3.59
C ILE A 90 -20.81 15.26 -2.15
N ALA A 91 -19.99 14.84 -1.19
CA ALA A 91 -20.38 14.67 0.21
C ALA A 91 -20.63 15.98 0.98
N LEU A 92 -20.15 17.13 0.50
CA LEU A 92 -20.55 18.44 1.02
C LEU A 92 -21.93 18.90 0.51
N ALA A 93 -22.53 18.21 -0.47
CA ALA A 93 -23.77 18.64 -1.13
C ALA A 93 -24.99 17.74 -0.86
N SER A 94 -24.84 16.49 -0.40
CA SER A 94 -26.00 15.63 -0.15
C SER A 94 -25.69 14.46 0.79
N ALA A 95 -25.66 14.74 2.10
CA ALA A 95 -25.84 13.72 3.12
C ALA A 95 -27.32 13.31 3.17
N THR A 96 -27.72 12.34 2.35
CA THR A 96 -28.97 11.58 2.51
C THR A 96 -28.62 10.13 2.79
N GLU A 97 -28.99 9.67 3.99
CA GLU A 97 -28.53 8.48 4.74
C GLU A 97 -28.90 7.09 4.15
N GLN A 98 -29.10 6.90 2.84
CA GLN A 98 -29.82 5.70 2.35
C GLN A 98 -29.11 4.79 1.34
N SER A 99 -27.77 4.76 1.29
CA SER A 99 -27.04 3.89 0.34
C SER A 99 -25.73 3.29 0.90
N LEU A 100 -25.68 2.92 2.17
CA LEU A 100 -24.50 2.26 2.77
C LEU A 100 -24.46 0.73 2.61
N GLU A 101 -25.52 0.13 2.06
CA GLU A 101 -25.56 -1.32 1.85
C GLU A 101 -25.24 -1.68 0.39
N THR A 102 -23.99 -2.08 0.15
CA THR A 102 -23.55 -3.03 -0.90
C THR A 102 -23.49 -2.57 -2.37
N GLY A 103 -23.74 -1.30 -2.69
CA GLY A 103 -23.51 -0.79 -4.05
C GLY A 103 -22.02 -0.54 -4.36
N PRO A 104 -21.54 -0.74 -5.61
CA PRO A 104 -20.25 -0.23 -6.02
C PRO A 104 -20.24 1.28 -5.80
N CYS A 105 -19.30 1.74 -4.96
CA CYS A 105 -18.98 3.15 -4.77
C CYS A 105 -18.90 3.80 -6.16
N ALA A 106 -19.82 4.73 -6.43
CA ALA A 106 -20.12 5.24 -7.78
C ALA A 106 -18.92 5.91 -8.47
N SER A 107 -17.81 6.08 -7.75
CA SER A 107 -16.54 6.66 -8.17
C SER A 107 -15.46 5.62 -8.55
N THR A 108 -15.80 4.33 -8.65
CA THR A 108 -14.83 3.25 -8.90
C THR A 108 -14.95 2.65 -10.29
N ILE A 109 -13.82 2.24 -10.86
CA ILE A 109 -13.78 1.53 -12.14
C ILE A 109 -13.18 0.13 -11.95
N PRO A 110 -13.71 -0.91 -12.60
CA PRO A 110 -13.07 -2.22 -12.61
C PRO A 110 -11.79 -2.16 -13.44
N ILE A 111 -10.74 -2.85 -12.99
CA ILE A 111 -9.44 -2.87 -13.64
C ILE A 111 -8.86 -4.29 -13.68
N GLY A 112 -7.99 -4.54 -14.66
CA GLY A 112 -7.09 -5.69 -14.68
C GLY A 112 -5.68 -5.30 -14.19
N GLY A 113 -5.19 -5.91 -13.13
CA GLY A 113 -3.82 -5.77 -12.66
C GLY A 113 -2.93 -6.89 -13.20
N ILE A 114 -1.86 -6.60 -13.94
CA ILE A 114 -0.88 -7.62 -14.31
C ILE A 114 0.10 -7.85 -13.16
N GLY A 115 0.26 -9.10 -12.75
CA GLY A 115 1.29 -9.54 -11.82
C GLY A 115 1.80 -10.92 -12.16
N ASP A 116 2.72 -11.42 -11.34
CA ASP A 116 3.27 -12.79 -11.44
C ASP A 116 3.83 -13.14 -12.82
N VAL A 117 4.39 -12.13 -13.52
CA VAL A 117 5.04 -12.30 -14.82
C VAL A 117 6.37 -12.99 -14.60
N ALA A 118 6.42 -14.28 -14.88
CA ALA A 118 7.58 -15.11 -14.61
C ALA A 118 8.01 -15.87 -15.86
N THR A 119 9.31 -15.99 -16.07
CA THR A 119 9.89 -16.87 -17.10
C THR A 119 11.18 -17.47 -16.57
N ARG A 120 11.24 -18.81 -16.58
CA ARG A 120 12.44 -19.56 -16.20
C ARG A 120 13.63 -19.12 -17.05
N SER A 121 14.80 -18.99 -16.43
CA SER A 121 16.01 -18.42 -17.04
C SER A 121 16.37 -19.03 -18.39
N GLU A 122 16.29 -20.36 -18.48
CA GLU A 122 16.62 -21.19 -19.63
C GLU A 122 15.57 -21.13 -20.77
N HIS A 123 14.45 -20.44 -20.54
CA HIS A 123 13.40 -20.18 -21.53
C HIS A 123 13.23 -18.69 -21.87
N ARG A 124 14.09 -17.80 -21.34
CA ARG A 124 14.09 -16.37 -21.69
C ARG A 124 14.54 -16.14 -23.13
N GLY A 125 14.17 -14.99 -23.70
CA GLY A 125 14.51 -14.62 -25.07
C GLY A 125 13.71 -15.34 -26.17
N LYS A 126 12.81 -16.26 -25.81
CA LYS A 126 11.98 -17.05 -26.75
C LYS A 126 10.62 -16.42 -27.07
N GLY A 127 10.37 -15.19 -26.64
CA GLY A 127 9.09 -14.50 -26.85
C GLY A 127 7.92 -14.97 -25.97
N LEU A 128 8.14 -15.88 -25.01
CA LEU A 128 7.06 -16.45 -24.18
C LEU A 128 6.30 -15.39 -23.37
N ALA A 129 6.99 -14.51 -22.65
CA ALA A 129 6.35 -13.45 -21.88
C ALA A 129 5.48 -12.54 -22.76
N HIS A 130 5.92 -12.25 -23.99
CA HIS A 130 5.15 -11.46 -24.95
C HIS A 130 3.88 -12.19 -25.39
N ALA A 131 3.98 -13.49 -25.70
CA ALA A 131 2.80 -14.28 -26.07
C ALA A 131 1.78 -14.38 -24.92
N LEU A 132 2.25 -14.58 -23.69
CA LEU A 132 1.38 -14.63 -22.53
C LEU A 132 0.74 -13.26 -22.22
N LEU A 133 1.48 -12.17 -22.36
CA LEU A 133 0.94 -10.81 -22.20
C LEU A 133 -0.14 -10.47 -23.24
N HIS A 134 -0.05 -10.99 -24.46
CA HIS A 134 -1.13 -10.82 -25.45
C HIS A 134 -2.40 -11.58 -25.04
N LEU A 135 -2.28 -12.81 -24.51
CA LEU A 135 -3.45 -13.54 -23.98
C LEU A 135 -4.09 -12.77 -22.81
N ALA A 136 -3.26 -12.21 -21.92
CA ALA A 136 -3.72 -11.38 -20.83
C ALA A 136 -4.38 -10.08 -21.33
N ASP A 137 -3.82 -9.43 -22.35
CA ASP A 137 -4.39 -8.25 -23.01
C ASP A 137 -5.77 -8.55 -23.61
N ASP A 138 -5.93 -9.69 -24.31
CA ASP A 138 -7.21 -10.11 -24.89
C ASP A 138 -8.26 -10.36 -23.80
N TYR A 139 -7.88 -11.05 -22.73
CA TYR A 139 -8.73 -11.25 -21.56
C TYR A 139 -9.13 -9.91 -20.93
N MET A 140 -8.18 -9.03 -20.63
CA MET A 140 -8.47 -7.74 -20.00
C MET A 140 -9.30 -6.83 -20.89
N ARG A 141 -9.07 -6.79 -22.21
CA ARG A 141 -9.87 -6.00 -23.15
C ARG A 141 -11.35 -6.42 -23.15
N SER A 142 -11.63 -7.71 -22.89
CA SER A 142 -13.01 -8.20 -22.79
C SER A 142 -13.70 -7.75 -21.50
N GLN A 143 -12.98 -7.66 -20.38
CA GLN A 143 -13.54 -7.46 -19.03
C GLN A 143 -13.39 -6.04 -18.47
N PHE A 144 -12.30 -5.35 -18.80
CA PHE A 144 -11.87 -4.14 -18.11
C PHE A 144 -11.64 -2.97 -19.08
N PRO A 145 -12.04 -1.74 -18.70
CA PRO A 145 -11.69 -0.54 -19.45
C PRO A 145 -10.22 -0.11 -19.26
N LEU A 146 -9.64 -0.43 -18.10
CA LEU A 146 -8.30 -0.03 -17.69
C LEU A 146 -7.50 -1.25 -17.19
N ALA A 147 -6.21 -1.26 -17.48
CA ALA A 147 -5.26 -2.13 -16.81
C ALA A 147 -4.09 -1.37 -16.20
N VAL A 148 -3.51 -1.99 -15.18
CA VAL A 148 -2.37 -1.47 -14.42
C VAL A 148 -1.34 -2.57 -14.17
N LEU A 149 -0.07 -2.20 -14.06
CA LEU A 149 0.99 -3.08 -13.57
C LEU A 149 2.05 -2.27 -12.83
N HIS A 150 2.88 -2.96 -12.05
CA HIS A 150 4.13 -2.42 -11.55
C HIS A 150 5.30 -3.14 -12.22
N ALA A 151 6.25 -2.37 -12.73
CA ALA A 151 7.42 -2.85 -13.43
C ALA A 151 8.69 -2.32 -12.76
N GLY A 152 9.67 -3.19 -12.52
CA GLY A 152 11.00 -2.72 -12.14
C GLY A 152 11.61 -1.85 -13.25
N PRO A 153 12.49 -0.88 -12.93
CA PRO A 153 13.02 0.08 -13.92
C PRO A 153 13.63 -0.58 -15.17
N ALA A 154 14.28 -1.74 -15.01
CA ALA A 154 14.90 -2.47 -16.11
C ALA A 154 13.90 -3.10 -17.10
N VAL A 155 12.65 -3.32 -16.69
CA VAL A 155 11.61 -3.96 -17.53
C VAL A 155 10.54 -2.98 -18.03
N VAL A 156 10.52 -1.73 -17.55
CA VAL A 156 9.64 -0.67 -18.08
C VAL A 156 9.70 -0.56 -19.61
N PRO A 157 10.88 -0.52 -20.28
CA PRO A 157 10.94 -0.43 -21.74
C PRO A 157 10.32 -1.63 -22.47
N VAL A 158 10.25 -2.80 -21.83
CA VAL A 158 9.62 -4.01 -22.40
C VAL A 158 8.11 -3.87 -22.44
N TYR A 159 7.50 -3.33 -21.37
CA TYR A 159 6.08 -3.05 -21.32
C TYR A 159 5.71 -1.84 -22.20
N SER A 160 6.55 -0.80 -22.26
CA SER A 160 6.29 0.36 -23.13
C SER A 160 6.16 0.00 -24.60
N LYS A 161 6.97 -0.94 -25.11
CA LYS A 161 6.84 -1.47 -26.48
C LYS A 161 5.50 -2.15 -26.77
N GLN A 162 4.77 -2.55 -25.73
CA GLN A 162 3.45 -3.18 -25.80
C GLN A 162 2.30 -2.18 -25.52
N GLY A 163 2.60 -0.88 -25.53
CA GLY A 163 1.62 0.19 -25.38
C GLY A 163 1.28 0.56 -23.93
N TRP A 164 2.03 0.04 -22.95
CA TRP A 164 1.91 0.47 -21.56
C TRP A 164 2.61 1.82 -21.35
N GLN A 165 2.02 2.71 -20.56
CA GLN A 165 2.59 4.03 -20.29
C GLN A 165 2.70 4.27 -18.80
N SER A 166 3.82 4.84 -18.36
CA SER A 166 4.06 5.12 -16.94
C SER A 166 3.27 6.34 -16.48
N ILE A 167 2.67 6.29 -15.30
CA ILE A 167 2.27 7.47 -14.53
C ILE A 167 3.13 7.47 -13.27
N PRO A 168 4.02 8.47 -13.08
CA PRO A 168 4.93 8.47 -11.94
C PRO A 168 4.19 8.52 -10.60
N LEU A 169 4.58 7.66 -9.65
CA LEU A 169 4.11 7.69 -8.28
C LEU A 169 5.19 8.29 -7.37
N SER A 170 4.82 9.26 -6.54
CA SER A 170 5.73 9.79 -5.51
C SER A 170 5.70 8.92 -4.25
N SER A 171 6.87 8.64 -3.70
CA SER A 171 7.05 8.00 -2.40
C SER A 171 7.90 8.87 -1.49
N THR A 172 7.58 8.87 -0.21
CA THR A 172 8.34 9.59 0.81
C THR A 172 8.97 8.58 1.76
N THR A 173 10.25 8.81 2.07
CA THR A 173 10.99 8.09 3.11
C THR A 173 11.36 9.07 4.21
N ILE A 174 11.00 8.74 5.45
CA ILE A 174 11.42 9.46 6.65
C ILE A 174 12.54 8.65 7.32
N SER A 175 13.68 9.30 7.56
CA SER A 175 14.90 8.70 8.07
C SER A 175 15.28 9.31 9.41
N VAL A 176 15.03 8.60 10.51
CA VAL A 176 15.21 9.09 11.89
C VAL A 176 15.85 8.03 12.77
N SER A 177 16.45 8.42 13.89
CA SER A 177 16.85 7.43 14.92
C SER A 177 15.60 6.84 15.56
N ALA A 178 15.66 5.58 16.01
CA ALA A 178 14.55 4.97 16.73
C ALA A 178 14.21 5.74 18.01
N SER A 179 15.22 6.31 18.67
CA SER A 179 15.05 7.12 19.88
C SER A 179 14.21 8.37 19.65
N LEU A 180 14.34 9.04 18.50
CA LEU A 180 13.57 10.25 18.20
C LEU A 180 12.07 9.93 18.17
N LEU A 181 11.69 8.81 17.54
CA LEU A 181 10.30 8.37 17.52
C LEU A 181 9.79 8.01 18.92
N SER A 182 10.63 7.38 19.76
CA SER A 182 10.23 7.01 21.13
C SER A 182 10.14 8.21 22.10
N HIS A 183 11.01 9.21 21.97
CA HIS A 183 11.02 10.40 22.84
C HIS A 183 9.79 11.28 22.64
N ASP A 184 9.29 11.39 21.41
CA ASP A 184 8.09 12.16 21.11
C ASP A 184 6.84 11.66 21.86
N ILE A 185 6.83 10.43 22.39
CA ILE A 185 5.76 9.89 23.24
C ILE A 185 5.98 10.14 24.73
N ALA A 186 7.21 10.18 25.23
CA ALA A 186 7.45 10.32 26.67
C ALA A 186 6.89 11.65 27.24
N SER A 187 6.65 12.64 26.36
CA SER A 187 5.95 13.88 26.65
C SER A 187 4.42 13.76 26.70
N PHE A 188 3.84 12.70 26.15
CA PHE A 188 2.40 12.37 26.15
C PHE A 188 2.16 11.15 27.03
N ASP A 189 1.84 11.37 28.31
CA ASP A 189 1.47 10.39 29.35
C ASP A 189 1.26 8.94 28.86
N ALA A 190 2.36 8.20 28.70
CA ALA A 190 2.40 6.84 28.15
C ALA A 190 1.81 5.78 29.12
N SER A 191 1.27 6.20 30.27
CA SER A 191 0.75 5.30 31.30
C SER A 191 -0.62 4.69 30.96
N ASN A 192 -1.32 5.21 29.95
CA ASN A 192 -2.52 4.59 29.40
C ASN A 192 -2.16 3.82 28.13
N ASN A 193 -2.30 2.49 28.15
CA ASN A 193 -2.08 1.61 27.00
C ASN A 193 -3.09 1.91 25.89
N CYS A 194 -2.83 2.95 25.10
CA CYS A 194 -3.70 3.43 24.02
C CYS A 194 -3.62 2.58 22.74
N ILE A 195 -2.74 1.58 22.68
CA ILE A 195 -2.46 0.83 21.46
C ILE A 195 -2.54 -0.67 21.68
N THR A 196 -3.29 -1.36 20.83
CA THR A 196 -3.47 -2.80 20.84
C THR A 196 -3.24 -3.42 19.47
N PRO A 197 -2.88 -4.71 19.37
CA PRO A 197 -2.94 -5.43 18.10
C PRO A 197 -4.34 -5.38 17.50
N ILE A 198 -4.44 -5.33 16.17
CA ILE A 198 -5.73 -5.41 15.49
C ILE A 198 -6.20 -6.87 15.49
N ASP A 199 -7.35 -7.14 16.09
CA ASP A 199 -8.07 -8.39 15.90
C ASP A 199 -8.99 -8.29 14.68
N PHE A 200 -8.58 -8.90 13.55
CA PHE A 200 -9.35 -8.89 12.31
C PHE A 200 -10.57 -9.82 12.33
N GLN A 201 -10.78 -10.59 13.41
CA GLN A 201 -12.00 -11.36 13.63
C GLN A 201 -13.00 -10.61 14.51
N ASN A 202 -12.57 -9.51 15.14
CA ASN A 202 -13.43 -8.67 15.97
C ASN A 202 -14.21 -7.65 15.10
N PRO A 203 -15.56 -7.71 15.06
CA PRO A 203 -16.36 -6.81 14.23
C PRO A 203 -16.16 -5.33 14.55
N SER A 204 -15.93 -4.96 15.82
CA SER A 204 -15.70 -3.56 16.20
C SER A 204 -14.37 -3.04 15.66
N HIS A 205 -13.31 -3.86 15.71
CA HIS A 205 -12.02 -3.49 15.12
C HIS A 205 -12.15 -3.32 13.60
N LEU A 206 -12.81 -4.27 12.92
CA LEU A 206 -13.08 -4.18 11.48
C LEU A 206 -13.90 -2.94 11.12
N ALA A 207 -14.94 -2.62 11.89
CA ALA A 207 -15.75 -1.43 11.68
C ALA A 207 -14.91 -0.15 11.78
N LEU A 208 -14.03 -0.04 12.79
CA LEU A 208 -13.18 1.13 12.98
C LEU A 208 -12.13 1.28 11.88
N ILE A 209 -11.40 0.21 11.52
CA ILE A 209 -10.41 0.30 10.43
C ILE A 209 -11.06 0.64 9.10
N LYS A 210 -12.26 0.10 8.82
CA LYS A 210 -13.01 0.41 7.59
C LYS A 210 -13.48 1.86 7.59
N ALA A 211 -13.96 2.38 8.73
CA ALA A 211 -14.34 3.79 8.86
C ALA A 211 -13.14 4.73 8.60
N LEU A 212 -12.00 4.49 9.27
CA LEU A 212 -10.76 5.24 9.08
C LEU A 212 -10.22 5.16 7.64
N TYR A 213 -10.25 3.96 7.05
CA TYR A 213 -9.90 3.77 5.64
C TYR A 213 -10.83 4.55 4.71
N ASN A 214 -12.15 4.50 4.94
CA ASN A 214 -13.15 5.17 4.11
C ASN A 214 -13.12 6.70 4.26
N LEU A 215 -12.57 7.24 5.34
CA LEU A 215 -12.32 8.69 5.46
C LEU A 215 -11.29 9.17 4.44
N THR A 216 -10.20 8.42 4.27
CA THR A 216 -9.02 8.92 3.57
C THR A 216 -8.81 8.30 2.19
N ALA A 217 -8.91 6.98 2.07
CA ALA A 217 -8.63 6.28 0.82
C ALA A 217 -9.42 6.84 -0.39
N PRO A 218 -10.67 7.32 -0.25
CA PRO A 218 -11.38 7.97 -1.35
C PRO A 218 -10.75 9.27 -1.87
N THR A 219 -9.96 9.97 -1.05
CA THR A 219 -9.26 11.18 -1.48
C THR A 219 -7.91 10.92 -2.13
N ILE A 220 -7.41 9.69 -2.02
CA ILE A 220 -6.17 9.26 -2.64
C ILE A 220 -6.52 8.48 -3.91
N LEU A 221 -6.43 9.20 -5.03
CA LEU A 221 -6.76 8.71 -6.35
C LEU A 221 -5.81 7.57 -6.72
N GLY A 222 -6.31 6.62 -7.52
CA GLY A 222 -5.59 5.41 -7.90
C GLY A 222 -5.57 4.30 -6.85
N SER A 223 -6.09 4.54 -5.64
CA SER A 223 -6.22 3.51 -4.62
C SER A 223 -7.23 2.42 -5.02
N PHE A 224 -6.94 1.17 -4.65
CA PHE A 224 -7.89 0.07 -4.84
C PHE A 224 -8.97 0.07 -3.78
N THR A 225 -10.18 -0.36 -4.14
CA THR A 225 -11.26 -0.58 -3.18
C THR A 225 -11.04 -1.84 -2.36
N ARG A 226 -11.49 -1.81 -1.10
CA ARG A 226 -11.34 -2.90 -0.12
C ARG A 226 -12.65 -3.02 0.66
N HIS A 227 -13.64 -3.66 0.03
CA HIS A 227 -15.02 -3.62 0.52
C HIS A 227 -15.42 -4.87 1.29
N SER A 228 -14.80 -6.02 1.02
CA SER A 228 -15.16 -7.28 1.67
C SER A 228 -14.44 -7.45 3.01
N ASP A 229 -15.15 -8.00 3.99
CA ASP A 229 -14.54 -8.35 5.27
C ASP A 229 -13.51 -9.47 5.11
N PHE A 230 -13.72 -10.37 4.14
CA PHE A 230 -12.75 -11.40 3.75
C PHE A 230 -11.41 -10.79 3.33
N TYR A 231 -11.40 -9.70 2.56
CA TYR A 231 -10.16 -9.02 2.20
C TYR A 231 -9.43 -8.51 3.46
N TRP A 232 -10.16 -7.90 4.39
CA TRP A 232 -9.55 -7.40 5.62
C TRP A 232 -9.06 -8.55 6.53
N SER A 233 -9.85 -9.61 6.71
CA SER A 233 -9.50 -10.71 7.62
C SER A 233 -8.41 -11.61 7.07
N GLU A 234 -8.54 -12.03 5.82
CA GLU A 234 -7.65 -13.01 5.21
C GLU A 234 -6.46 -12.33 4.56
N TYR A 235 -6.70 -11.34 3.69
CA TYR A 235 -5.64 -10.72 2.90
C TYR A 235 -4.76 -9.79 3.73
N VAL A 236 -5.39 -8.85 4.45
CA VAL A 236 -4.68 -7.85 5.26
C VAL A 236 -4.26 -8.42 6.61
N GLY A 237 -5.15 -9.18 7.26
CA GLY A 237 -4.96 -9.72 8.60
C GLY A 237 -3.94 -10.84 8.69
N THR A 238 -3.63 -11.55 7.60
CA THR A 238 -2.66 -12.65 7.59
C THR A 238 -1.43 -12.35 6.73
N CYS A 239 -0.32 -13.05 6.97
CA CYS A 239 0.90 -12.92 6.16
C CYS A 239 1.60 -14.28 6.15
N ARG A 240 1.74 -14.87 4.97
CA ARG A 240 2.44 -16.15 4.79
C ARG A 240 3.87 -16.01 4.25
N ASP A 241 4.35 -14.77 4.04
CA ASP A 241 5.73 -14.52 3.62
C ASP A 241 6.65 -14.51 4.86
N PRO A 242 7.48 -15.56 5.08
CA PRO A 242 8.30 -15.67 6.28
C PRO A 242 9.37 -14.58 6.40
N ARG A 243 9.66 -13.85 5.31
CA ARG A 243 10.64 -12.76 5.30
C ARG A 243 10.11 -11.48 5.90
N ARG A 244 8.78 -11.34 5.99
CA ARG A 244 8.09 -10.15 6.46
C ARG A 244 7.70 -10.34 7.92
N ILE A 245 7.79 -9.25 8.68
CA ILE A 245 7.29 -9.15 10.04
C ILE A 245 6.17 -8.11 9.98
N PRO A 246 4.90 -8.54 9.92
CA PRO A 246 3.79 -7.61 9.88
C PRO A 246 3.62 -6.93 11.25
N CYS A 247 3.37 -5.62 11.23
CA CYS A 247 2.93 -4.83 12.37
C CYS A 247 1.52 -4.31 12.08
N ARG A 248 0.55 -4.70 12.90
CA ARG A 248 -0.86 -4.37 12.72
C ARG A 248 -1.43 -3.91 14.06
N ILE A 249 -1.42 -2.62 14.28
CA ILE A 249 -1.74 -2.02 15.57
C ILE A 249 -2.77 -0.90 15.41
N MET A 250 -3.57 -0.70 16.45
CA MET A 250 -4.66 0.25 16.49
C MET A 250 -4.49 1.15 17.72
N TYR A 251 -4.62 2.45 17.49
CA TYR A 251 -4.67 3.46 18.52
C TYR A 251 -6.13 3.79 18.86
N THR A 252 -6.39 3.94 20.15
CA THR A 252 -7.66 4.38 20.72
C THR A 252 -7.38 5.36 21.85
N GLU A 253 -8.12 6.48 21.87
CA GLU A 253 -8.01 7.49 22.92
C GLU A 253 -8.07 6.86 24.32
N ASN A 254 -7.07 7.12 25.16
CA ASN A 254 -6.97 6.64 26.55
C ASN A 254 -7.09 5.11 26.71
N GLY A 255 -6.78 4.32 25.68
CA GLY A 255 -6.85 2.86 25.75
C GLY A 255 -8.27 2.30 25.87
N LYS A 256 -9.28 3.09 25.51
CA LYS A 256 -10.67 2.64 25.44
C LYS A 256 -10.79 1.47 24.47
N ARG A 257 -11.64 0.49 24.80
CA ARG A 257 -12.02 -0.52 23.81
C ARG A 257 -12.74 0.18 22.65
N VAL A 258 -12.67 -0.37 21.44
CA VAL A 258 -13.35 0.23 20.28
C VAL A 258 -14.85 0.43 20.52
N SER A 259 -15.50 -0.50 21.25
CA SER A 259 -16.90 -0.41 21.65
C SER A 259 -17.22 0.67 22.69
N GLU A 260 -16.19 1.27 23.30
CA GLU A 260 -16.30 2.31 24.33
C GLU A 260 -15.93 3.70 23.81
N LEU A 261 -15.50 3.79 22.54
CA LEU A 261 -15.18 5.07 21.91
C LEU A 261 -16.45 5.93 21.81
N GLN A 262 -16.27 7.21 22.07
CA GLN A 262 -17.30 8.25 22.07
C GLN A 262 -17.01 9.28 20.99
N ASP A 263 -18.00 10.10 20.70
CA ASP A 263 -17.85 11.26 19.82
C ASP A 263 -16.68 12.15 20.27
N GLY A 264 -15.82 12.53 19.33
CA GLY A 264 -14.60 13.31 19.56
C GLY A 264 -13.37 12.52 19.98
N ASP A 265 -13.47 11.23 20.33
CA ASP A 265 -12.28 10.40 20.63
C ASP A 265 -11.40 10.23 19.39
N ASN A 266 -10.08 10.36 19.56
CA ASN A 266 -9.15 10.06 18.47
C ASN A 266 -8.98 8.54 18.32
N ALA A 267 -8.87 8.10 17.08
CA ALA A 267 -8.56 6.73 16.74
C ALA A 267 -7.60 6.69 15.55
N GLY A 268 -6.83 5.62 15.44
CA GLY A 268 -5.95 5.41 14.31
C GLY A 268 -5.53 3.97 14.16
N TYR A 269 -4.93 3.63 13.04
CA TYR A 269 -4.26 2.35 12.87
C TYR A 269 -3.05 2.46 11.96
N LEU A 270 -2.14 1.50 12.12
CA LEU A 270 -0.93 1.35 11.33
C LEU A 270 -0.85 -0.09 10.84
N LEU A 271 -0.69 -0.24 9.53
CA LEU A 271 -0.25 -1.48 8.90
C LEU A 271 1.13 -1.25 8.31
N ALA A 272 2.12 -1.96 8.82
CA ALA A 272 3.49 -1.85 8.37
C ALA A 272 4.15 -3.22 8.24
N GLU A 273 5.20 -3.28 7.43
CA GLU A 273 6.03 -4.48 7.28
C GLU A 273 7.49 -4.14 7.54
N ILE A 274 8.13 -4.96 8.35
CA ILE A 274 9.58 -4.95 8.56
C ILE A 274 10.17 -6.17 7.89
N MET A 275 11.21 -6.00 7.09
CA MET A 275 11.89 -7.12 6.47
C MET A 275 12.91 -7.74 7.43
N ARG A 276 12.82 -9.05 7.68
CA ARG A 276 13.77 -9.77 8.56
C ARG A 276 15.22 -9.57 8.15
N HIS A 277 15.50 -9.55 6.84
CA HIS A 277 16.85 -9.37 6.34
C HIS A 277 17.42 -7.98 6.63
N ASP A 278 16.58 -6.94 6.69
CA ASP A 278 17.03 -5.59 7.04
C ASP A 278 17.41 -5.53 8.52
N VAL A 279 16.62 -6.15 9.40
CA VAL A 279 16.95 -6.28 10.84
C VAL A 279 18.27 -7.02 11.03
N GLN A 280 18.45 -8.17 10.36
CA GLN A 280 19.70 -8.94 10.43
C GLN A 280 20.90 -8.17 9.88
N SER A 281 20.70 -7.40 8.81
CA SER A 281 21.74 -6.55 8.22
C SER A 281 22.13 -5.42 9.16
N ALA A 282 21.17 -4.79 9.84
CA ALA A 282 21.42 -3.75 10.83
C ALA A 282 22.19 -4.29 12.05
N ILE A 283 21.81 -5.46 12.58
CA ILE A 283 22.54 -6.13 13.66
C ILE A 283 23.98 -6.43 13.22
N SER A 284 24.16 -7.02 12.05
CA SER A 284 25.49 -7.34 11.50
C SER A 284 26.35 -6.09 11.27
N ALA A 285 25.73 -4.98 10.88
CA ALA A 285 26.42 -3.70 10.73
C ALA A 285 26.87 -3.14 12.08
N PHE A 286 26.01 -3.23 13.11
CA PHE A 286 26.33 -2.80 14.46
C PHE A 286 27.51 -3.59 15.05
N GLU A 287 27.49 -4.92 14.94
CA GLU A 287 28.58 -5.80 15.42
C GLU A 287 29.93 -5.51 14.74
N LYS A 288 29.89 -4.93 13.52
CA LYS A 288 31.08 -4.51 12.76
C LYS A 288 31.47 -3.04 13.01
N ASN A 289 30.83 -2.35 13.97
CA ASN A 289 30.98 -0.93 14.25
C ASN A 289 30.71 -0.02 13.03
N ASN A 290 29.82 -0.44 12.13
CA ASN A 290 29.37 0.37 11.00
C ASN A 290 28.00 0.98 11.29
N HIS A 291 28.00 1.99 12.17
CA HIS A 291 26.76 2.61 12.66
C HIS A 291 25.92 3.24 11.56
N ASP A 292 26.53 3.81 10.52
CA ASP A 292 25.82 4.40 9.38
C ASP A 292 25.01 3.37 8.57
N ALA A 293 25.40 2.11 8.63
CA ALA A 293 24.71 1.00 7.97
C ALA A 293 23.69 0.28 8.87
N CYS A 294 23.48 0.74 10.11
CA CYS A 294 22.49 0.19 11.03
C CYS A 294 21.07 0.69 10.69
N VAL A 295 20.59 0.32 9.51
CA VAL A 295 19.32 0.82 8.95
C VAL A 295 18.29 -0.29 8.89
N VAL A 296 17.10 -0.03 9.43
CA VAL A 296 15.93 -0.89 9.28
C VAL A 296 14.89 -0.16 8.44
N ASN A 297 14.54 -0.73 7.28
CA ASN A 297 13.47 -0.21 6.46
C ASN A 297 12.13 -0.75 6.97
N VAL A 298 11.17 0.16 7.10
CA VAL A 298 9.79 -0.12 7.46
C VAL A 298 8.92 0.38 6.32
N LEU A 299 8.19 -0.52 5.68
CA LEU A 299 7.21 -0.16 4.67
C LEU A 299 5.88 0.10 5.35
N LEU A 300 5.35 1.33 5.23
CA LEU A 300 3.99 1.62 5.69
C LEU A 300 3.03 1.29 4.55
N LEU A 301 2.18 0.30 4.79
CA LEU A 301 1.17 -0.16 3.84
C LEU A 301 -0.06 0.74 3.92
N ASP A 302 -0.53 0.97 5.15
CA ASP A 302 -1.64 1.85 5.49
C ASP A 302 -1.34 2.59 6.80
N LEU A 303 -1.79 3.84 6.87
CA LEU A 303 -1.69 4.66 8.07
C LEU A 303 -2.81 5.68 8.07
N PHE A 304 -3.77 5.53 8.98
CA PHE A 304 -4.92 6.41 9.05
C PHE A 304 -5.22 6.78 10.50
N ALA A 305 -5.70 8.00 10.69
CA ALA A 305 -6.12 8.54 11.97
C ALA A 305 -7.22 9.57 11.75
N GLY A 306 -8.08 9.71 12.74
CA GLY A 306 -9.21 10.63 12.71
C GLY A 306 -9.89 10.71 14.07
N LYS A 307 -11.00 11.44 14.12
CA LYS A 307 -11.88 11.52 15.29
C LYS A 307 -13.19 10.82 15.00
N LEU A 308 -13.79 10.19 16.00
CA LEU A 308 -15.16 9.73 15.85
C LEU A 308 -16.11 10.94 15.81
N SER A 309 -17.11 10.92 14.93
CA SER A 309 -18.07 12.03 14.74
C SER A 309 -19.54 11.65 14.98
N LYS A 310 -19.87 10.35 14.98
CA LYS A 310 -21.19 9.81 15.34
C LYS A 310 -21.11 8.29 15.57
N THR A 311 -21.49 7.83 16.76
CA THR A 311 -21.68 6.40 17.07
C THR A 311 -23.17 6.06 16.99
N THR A 312 -23.64 5.53 15.84
CA THR A 312 -25.03 5.06 15.75
C THR A 312 -25.17 3.59 16.15
N THR A 313 -24.17 2.75 15.90
CA THR A 313 -24.04 1.36 16.38
C THR A 313 -22.59 0.87 16.18
N ASN A 314 -22.18 -0.25 16.81
CA ASN A 314 -20.86 -0.88 16.62
C ASN A 314 -20.53 -1.24 15.14
N ALA A 315 -21.52 -1.26 14.24
CA ALA A 315 -21.34 -1.57 12.82
C ALA A 315 -21.14 -0.34 11.94
N ASN A 316 -21.57 0.85 12.38
CA ASN A 316 -21.61 2.07 11.57
C ASN A 316 -20.89 3.22 12.29
N LEU A 317 -19.56 3.08 12.41
CA LEU A 317 -18.71 4.16 12.91
C LEU A 317 -18.50 5.21 11.82
N SER A 318 -18.69 6.48 12.17
CA SER A 318 -18.27 7.60 11.34
C SER A 318 -17.07 8.29 11.98
N VAL A 319 -16.13 8.67 11.13
CA VAL A 319 -14.93 9.39 11.54
C VAL A 319 -14.76 10.64 10.69
N GLU A 320 -14.09 11.63 11.24
CA GLU A 320 -13.74 12.89 10.60
C GLU A 320 -12.24 13.19 10.74
N ALA A 321 -11.79 14.19 9.99
CA ALA A 321 -10.40 14.62 9.99
C ALA A 321 -9.98 15.13 11.39
N ALA A 322 -8.77 14.80 11.83
CA ALA A 322 -8.21 15.33 13.06
C ALA A 322 -7.53 16.69 12.83
N ALA A 323 -7.24 17.44 13.89
CA ALA A 323 -6.33 18.58 13.80
C ALA A 323 -4.89 18.10 13.56
N ALA A 324 -4.04 18.94 12.96
CA ALA A 324 -2.66 18.56 12.65
C ALA A 324 -1.87 18.04 13.86
N LEU A 325 -2.04 18.68 15.02
CA LEU A 325 -1.38 18.22 16.24
C LEU A 325 -1.89 16.86 16.71
N GLN A 326 -3.21 16.61 16.66
CA GLN A 326 -3.80 15.34 17.08
C GLN A 326 -3.41 14.21 16.14
N LEU A 327 -3.34 14.50 14.83
CA LEU A 327 -2.77 13.60 13.85
C LEU A 327 -1.32 13.27 14.21
N HIS A 328 -0.47 14.29 14.46
CA HIS A 328 0.92 14.07 14.87
C HIS A 328 1.04 13.18 16.12
N THR A 329 0.28 13.47 17.18
CA THR A 329 0.29 12.68 18.42
C THR A 329 -0.13 11.24 18.18
N THR A 330 -1.22 11.02 17.41
CA THR A 330 -1.72 9.67 17.10
C THR A 330 -0.70 8.86 16.30
N LEU A 331 -0.09 9.47 15.27
CA LEU A 331 0.91 8.80 14.43
C LEU A 331 2.21 8.52 15.18
N SER A 332 2.65 9.46 16.02
CA SER A 332 3.82 9.27 16.88
C SER A 332 3.59 8.08 17.81
N ALA A 333 2.41 8.01 18.44
CA ALA A 333 2.00 6.89 19.28
C ALA A 333 2.11 5.54 18.54
N LEU A 334 1.53 5.45 17.34
CA LEU A 334 1.59 4.25 16.51
C LEU A 334 3.03 3.87 16.11
N PHE A 335 3.86 4.84 15.71
CA PHE A 335 5.24 4.54 15.30
C PHE A 335 6.10 4.02 16.44
N SER A 336 6.05 4.62 17.62
CA SER A 336 6.89 4.12 18.72
C SER A 336 6.36 2.82 19.29
N GLN A 337 5.03 2.58 19.28
CA GLN A 337 4.53 1.25 19.63
C GLN A 337 5.00 0.19 18.63
N MET A 338 5.00 0.48 17.32
CA MET A 338 5.58 -0.44 16.33
C MET A 338 7.05 -0.75 16.65
N ILE A 339 7.83 0.25 17.06
CA ILE A 339 9.21 0.04 17.48
C ILE A 339 9.29 -0.89 18.69
N GLU A 340 8.53 -0.58 19.74
CA GLU A 340 8.58 -1.30 21.03
C GLU A 340 8.02 -2.72 20.93
N SER A 341 6.89 -2.94 20.25
CA SER A 341 6.25 -4.26 20.18
C SER A 341 6.77 -5.14 19.05
N THR A 342 7.32 -4.54 17.99
CA THR A 342 7.67 -5.29 16.78
C THR A 342 9.17 -5.29 16.52
N LEU A 343 9.84 -4.14 16.52
CA LEU A 343 11.26 -4.07 16.17
C LEU A 343 12.19 -4.48 17.32
N LYS A 344 12.01 -3.88 18.50
CA LYS A 344 12.87 -4.08 19.67
C LYS A 344 12.99 -5.56 20.10
N PRO A 345 11.92 -6.38 20.10
CA PRO A 345 12.03 -7.80 20.44
C PRO A 345 12.87 -8.63 19.46
N LEU A 346 13.16 -8.09 18.27
CA LEU A 346 13.97 -8.75 17.25
C LEU A 346 15.45 -8.42 17.37
N LEU A 347 15.81 -7.43 18.18
CA LEU A 347 17.19 -7.01 18.39
C LEU A 347 17.81 -7.78 19.57
N PRO A 348 19.08 -8.18 19.48
CA PRO A 348 19.82 -8.67 20.64
C PRO A 348 19.89 -7.60 21.74
N GLN A 349 19.91 -8.01 23.00
CA GLN A 349 19.94 -7.09 24.16
C GLN A 349 21.12 -6.11 24.14
N HIS A 350 22.23 -6.44 23.48
CA HIS A 350 23.42 -5.60 23.40
C HIS A 350 23.38 -4.56 22.28
N VAL A 351 22.38 -4.59 21.39
CA VAL A 351 22.19 -3.61 20.31
C VAL A 351 21.22 -2.53 20.82
N PRO A 352 21.69 -1.33 21.18
CA PRO A 352 20.82 -0.28 21.69
C PRO A 352 19.92 0.25 20.56
N MET A 353 18.67 0.59 20.90
CA MET A 353 17.72 1.17 19.93
C MET A 353 18.26 2.45 19.28
N ASP A 354 19.00 3.26 20.03
CA ASP A 354 19.57 4.53 19.56
C ASP A 354 20.60 4.36 18.44
N ALA A 355 21.19 3.17 18.31
CA ALA A 355 22.10 2.84 17.21
C ALA A 355 21.35 2.46 15.92
N ILE A 356 20.04 2.27 15.98
CA ILE A 356 19.22 1.88 14.83
C ILE A 356 18.59 3.12 14.20
N LYS A 357 18.87 3.32 12.92
CA LYS A 357 18.17 4.25 12.06
C LYS A 357 16.96 3.57 11.43
N ILE A 358 15.80 4.19 11.54
CA ILE A 358 14.54 3.71 10.97
C ILE A 358 14.22 4.53 9.72
N CYS A 359 13.94 3.81 8.63
CA CYS A 359 13.49 4.39 7.38
C CYS A 359 12.03 4.02 7.14
N LEU A 360 11.10 4.95 7.39
CA LEU A 360 9.66 4.78 7.12
C LEU A 360 9.36 5.18 5.68
N THR A 361 9.01 4.22 4.81
CA THR A 361 8.70 4.48 3.40
C THR A 361 7.21 4.30 3.10
N PHE A 362 6.60 5.25 2.39
CA PHE A 362 5.18 5.24 2.03
C PHE A 362 4.88 6.04 0.75
N PRO A 363 3.76 5.80 0.05
CA PRO A 363 3.29 6.69 -1.03
C PRO A 363 3.04 8.10 -0.50
N THR A 364 3.57 9.14 -1.16
CA THR A 364 3.51 10.52 -0.64
C THR A 364 2.07 11.01 -0.47
N ALA A 365 1.12 10.55 -1.28
CA ALA A 365 -0.29 10.89 -1.11
C ALA A 365 -0.90 10.40 0.22
N LEU A 366 -0.27 9.44 0.91
CA LEU A 366 -0.70 9.00 2.25
C LEU A 366 -0.48 10.07 3.30
N LEU A 367 0.69 10.69 3.28
CA LEU A 367 1.12 11.75 4.18
C LEU A 367 1.87 12.80 3.35
N PRO A 368 1.15 13.70 2.68
CA PRO A 368 1.75 14.69 1.80
C PRO A 368 2.60 15.69 2.61
N ASN A 369 3.51 16.38 1.92
CA ASN A 369 4.45 17.29 2.57
C ASN A 369 3.77 18.40 3.36
N GLU A 370 2.62 18.88 2.90
CA GLU A 370 1.80 19.89 3.57
C GLU A 370 1.29 19.38 4.92
N ALA A 371 0.86 18.13 5.01
CA ALA A 371 0.43 17.52 6.25
C ALA A 371 1.61 17.34 7.21
N LEU A 372 2.74 16.82 6.72
CA LEU A 372 3.97 16.66 7.51
C LEU A 372 4.49 18.02 8.02
N ASN A 373 4.42 19.07 7.20
CA ASN A 373 4.82 20.43 7.59
C ASN A 373 3.87 21.00 8.66
N ALA A 374 2.56 20.82 8.50
CA ALA A 374 1.58 21.25 9.50
C ALA A 374 1.82 20.56 10.85
N MET A 375 2.08 19.25 10.83
CA MET A 375 2.44 18.47 12.03
C MET A 375 3.72 19.00 12.69
N ALA A 376 4.81 19.13 11.93
CA ALA A 376 6.10 19.60 12.44
C ALA A 376 6.01 21.02 13.03
N ASN A 377 5.33 21.94 12.35
CA ASN A 377 5.17 23.32 12.80
C ASN A 377 4.38 23.40 14.11
N ASN A 378 3.26 22.68 14.21
CA ASN A 378 2.45 22.64 15.42
C ASN A 378 3.24 22.05 16.60
N PHE A 379 3.94 20.94 16.38
CA PHE A 379 4.77 20.32 17.41
C PHE A 379 5.89 21.25 17.88
N ASN A 380 6.73 21.76 16.96
CA ASN A 380 7.86 22.61 17.30
C ASN A 380 7.43 23.92 17.99
N SER A 381 6.24 24.45 17.66
CA SER A 381 5.71 25.64 18.34
C SER A 381 5.37 25.41 19.81
N LYS A 382 5.00 24.17 20.19
CA LYS A 382 4.70 23.80 21.58
C LYS A 382 5.94 23.43 22.39
N HIS A 383 7.02 23.02 21.73
CA HIS A 383 8.26 22.52 22.35
C HIS A 383 9.48 23.41 22.08
N ARG A 384 9.28 24.72 21.90
CA ARG A 384 10.37 25.64 21.52
C ARG A 384 11.57 25.63 22.47
N ASP A 385 11.34 25.37 23.75
CA ASP A 385 12.37 25.47 24.78
C ASP A 385 13.22 24.20 24.91
N ASP A 386 12.79 23.07 24.34
CA ASP A 386 13.38 21.74 24.58
C ASP A 386 14.41 21.32 23.51
N ASN A 387 14.59 22.10 22.44
CA ASN A 387 15.37 21.72 21.23
C ASN A 387 14.95 20.37 20.60
N ILE A 388 13.76 19.86 20.94
CA ILE A 388 13.21 18.63 20.38
C ILE A 388 12.61 18.96 19.00
N LYS A 389 13.05 18.22 17.97
CA LYS A 389 12.51 18.36 16.62
C LYS A 389 11.54 17.23 16.34
N SER A 390 10.40 17.53 15.73
CA SER A 390 9.47 16.51 15.23
C SER A 390 10.14 15.55 14.24
N TRP A 391 9.83 14.25 14.31
CA TRP A 391 10.20 13.28 13.27
C TRP A 391 9.64 13.65 11.89
N ALA A 392 8.57 14.45 11.86
CA ALA A 392 7.99 14.95 10.65
C ALA A 392 8.80 16.10 10.05
N ASP A 393 9.90 16.60 10.63
CA ASP A 393 10.66 17.72 10.07
C ASP A 393 11.24 17.44 8.67
N GLN A 394 11.33 18.46 7.81
CA GLN A 394 11.77 18.33 6.41
C GLN A 394 13.18 17.73 6.29
N GLN A 395 14.08 17.98 7.24
CA GLN A 395 15.46 17.49 7.17
C GLN A 395 15.57 15.95 7.19
N PHE A 396 14.53 15.26 7.67
CA PHE A 396 14.50 13.80 7.76
C PHE A 396 13.84 13.14 6.56
N ARG A 397 13.33 13.93 5.60
CA ARG A 397 12.50 13.42 4.51
C ARG A 397 13.31 13.32 3.21
N LYS A 398 13.00 12.28 2.45
CA LYS A 398 13.42 12.13 1.06
C LYS A 398 12.21 11.75 0.22
N THR A 399 12.02 12.41 -0.91
CA THR A 399 10.99 12.02 -1.89
C THR A 399 11.68 11.35 -3.08
N ASP A 400 11.16 10.18 -3.45
CA ASP A 400 11.60 9.40 -4.60
C ASP A 400 10.42 9.21 -5.56
N ILE A 401 10.71 9.22 -6.86
CA ILE A 401 9.71 9.01 -7.92
C ILE A 401 9.84 7.59 -8.46
N ASP A 402 8.74 6.83 -8.39
CA ASP A 402 8.61 5.49 -8.97
C ASP A 402 7.92 5.58 -10.34
N THR A 403 8.66 5.24 -11.40
CA THR A 403 8.17 5.17 -12.79
C THR A 403 7.74 3.76 -13.21
N GLY A 404 7.64 2.85 -12.25
CA GLY A 404 7.24 1.48 -12.46
C GLY A 404 5.73 1.29 -12.60
N PHE A 405 4.91 2.25 -12.17
CA PHE A 405 3.45 2.16 -12.31
C PHE A 405 3.02 2.47 -13.73
N MET A 406 2.60 1.43 -14.45
CA MET A 406 2.22 1.54 -15.85
C MET A 406 0.76 1.20 -16.08
N PHE A 407 0.15 1.90 -17.03
CA PHE A 407 -1.27 1.85 -17.32
C PHE A 407 -1.51 1.58 -18.81
N LYS A 408 -2.66 0.99 -19.10
CA LYS A 408 -3.15 0.76 -20.46
C LYS A 408 -4.66 0.93 -20.52
N ILE A 409 -5.15 1.79 -21.40
CA ILE A 409 -6.58 2.03 -21.63
C ILE A 409 -7.04 1.13 -22.77
N TYR A 410 -8.01 0.25 -22.51
CA TYR A 410 -8.61 -0.61 -23.54
C TYR A 410 -9.87 -0.02 -24.15
N LYS A 411 -10.67 0.68 -23.34
CA LYS A 411 -11.95 1.29 -23.74
C LYS A 411 -12.10 2.63 -23.03
N PRO A 412 -12.60 3.68 -23.71
CA PRO A 412 -12.93 4.93 -23.04
C PRO A 412 -13.94 4.71 -21.91
N PHE A 413 -13.82 5.45 -20.82
CA PHE A 413 -14.75 5.41 -19.69
C PHE A 413 -14.97 6.80 -19.09
N ASN A 414 -16.10 6.98 -18.41
CA ASN A 414 -16.43 8.23 -17.73
C ASN A 414 -16.01 8.16 -16.25
N ILE A 415 -15.50 9.26 -15.73
CA ILE A 415 -15.41 9.48 -14.28
C ILE A 415 -16.52 10.45 -13.85
N ASN A 416 -17.24 10.11 -12.78
CA ASN A 416 -18.46 10.80 -12.35
C ASN A 416 -18.23 12.20 -11.73
N GLY A 417 -16.98 12.66 -11.65
CA GLY A 417 -16.62 13.98 -11.14
C GLY A 417 -16.70 15.10 -12.18
N PRO A 418 -15.58 15.79 -12.53
CA PRO A 418 -15.59 16.63 -13.72
C PRO A 418 -15.94 15.68 -14.86
N LYS A 419 -17.10 15.86 -15.52
CA LYS A 419 -17.59 14.95 -16.57
C LYS A 419 -16.53 14.85 -17.67
N LYS A 420 -15.63 13.88 -17.51
CA LYS A 420 -14.42 13.71 -18.31
C LYS A 420 -14.39 12.27 -18.77
N VAL A 421 -14.27 12.11 -20.08
CA VAL A 421 -14.01 10.83 -20.71
C VAL A 421 -12.50 10.60 -20.64
N ILE A 422 -12.09 9.48 -20.04
CA ILE A 422 -10.71 9.02 -20.07
C ILE A 422 -10.57 8.10 -21.27
N SER A 423 -9.78 8.51 -22.26
CA SER A 423 -9.57 7.76 -23.50
C SER A 423 -8.10 7.38 -23.73
N THR A 424 -7.18 8.09 -23.08
CA THR A 424 -5.74 7.89 -23.16
C THR A 424 -5.10 7.84 -21.77
N VAL A 425 -3.85 7.38 -21.68
CA VAL A 425 -3.11 7.42 -20.41
C VAL A 425 -2.77 8.86 -20.01
N ASN A 426 -2.57 9.78 -20.96
CA ASN A 426 -2.44 11.22 -20.65
C ASN A 426 -3.72 11.78 -19.98
N ASP A 427 -4.91 11.38 -20.44
CA ASP A 427 -6.16 11.77 -19.76
C ASP A 427 -6.17 11.25 -18.31
N LEU A 428 -5.71 10.02 -18.10
CA LEU A 428 -5.61 9.43 -16.77
C LEU A 428 -4.53 10.12 -15.91
N GLU A 429 -3.41 10.51 -16.48
CA GLU A 429 -2.33 11.24 -15.81
C GLU A 429 -2.80 12.59 -15.30
N THR A 430 -3.71 13.30 -15.98
CA THR A 430 -4.28 14.54 -15.41
C THR A 430 -5.20 14.31 -14.21
N VAL A 431 -5.63 13.06 -13.97
CA VAL A 431 -6.46 12.68 -12.82
C VAL A 431 -5.59 12.12 -11.69
N LEU A 432 -4.60 11.31 -12.05
CA LEU A 432 -3.66 10.67 -11.12
C LEU A 432 -2.35 11.49 -10.94
N GLY A 433 -2.21 12.61 -11.59
CA GLY A 433 -1.03 13.46 -11.47
C GLY A 433 -1.04 14.22 -10.15
N PRO A 434 0.04 14.93 -9.81
CA PRO A 434 -0.02 16.00 -8.83
C PRO A 434 -1.07 17.06 -9.23
N LEU A 435 -1.55 17.85 -8.26
CA LEU A 435 -2.46 18.97 -8.53
C LEU A 435 -1.83 19.98 -9.49
N ASP A 436 -2.61 20.43 -10.49
CA ASP A 436 -2.17 21.43 -11.47
C ASP A 436 -2.05 22.83 -10.84
N ALA A 437 -1.43 23.75 -11.59
CA ALA A 437 -1.32 25.14 -11.20
C ALA A 437 -2.67 25.77 -10.85
N GLY A 438 -2.76 26.39 -9.67
CA GLY A 438 -3.97 27.02 -9.15
C GLY A 438 -5.01 26.06 -8.57
N GLN A 439 -4.82 24.73 -8.63
CA GLN A 439 -5.69 23.78 -7.96
C GLN A 439 -5.36 23.69 -6.46
N THR A 440 -6.40 23.43 -5.66
CA THR A 440 -6.26 23.12 -4.24
C THR A 440 -7.23 22.01 -3.86
N GLN A 441 -6.86 21.20 -2.87
CA GLN A 441 -7.72 20.12 -2.37
C GLN A 441 -7.57 19.97 -0.86
N PRO A 442 -8.67 19.94 -0.08
CA PRO A 442 -8.61 19.59 1.34
C PRO A 442 -8.01 18.20 1.53
N TYR A 443 -7.13 18.04 2.51
CA TYR A 443 -6.55 16.75 2.84
C TYR A 443 -7.40 16.03 3.91
N ALA A 444 -7.98 14.88 3.56
CA ALA A 444 -9.04 14.26 4.35
C ALA A 444 -8.65 13.81 5.76
N MET A 445 -7.38 13.55 6.04
CA MET A 445 -6.96 13.17 7.39
C MET A 445 -6.73 14.36 8.33
N CYS A 446 -6.60 15.58 7.78
CA CYS A 446 -6.25 16.76 8.57
C CYS A 446 -7.07 17.98 8.19
N GLN A 447 -7.94 18.42 9.10
CA GLN A 447 -8.91 19.51 8.88
C GLN A 447 -8.24 20.84 8.44
N ASP A 448 -7.02 21.09 8.90
CA ASP A 448 -6.29 22.35 8.73
C ASP A 448 -5.31 22.32 7.54
N VAL A 449 -5.35 21.25 6.72
CA VAL A 449 -4.39 21.05 5.62
C VAL A 449 -5.10 21.10 4.28
N VAL A 450 -4.58 21.96 3.41
CA VAL A 450 -4.99 22.08 2.01
C VAL A 450 -3.78 21.78 1.14
N LEU A 451 -3.91 20.77 0.29
CA LEU A 451 -2.94 20.45 -0.75
C LEU A 451 -2.96 21.54 -1.82
N LYS A 452 -1.78 21.89 -2.33
CA LYS A 452 -1.60 22.95 -3.33
C LYS A 452 -1.05 22.36 -4.62
N GLU A 453 -0.76 23.22 -5.60
CA GLU A 453 -0.04 22.86 -6.82
C GLU A 453 1.18 21.97 -6.51
N GLY A 454 1.31 20.86 -7.25
CA GLY A 454 2.34 19.85 -7.03
C GLY A 454 2.05 18.89 -5.87
N GLY A 455 0.97 19.09 -5.13
CA GLY A 455 0.48 18.20 -4.09
C GLY A 455 0.11 16.83 -4.67
N PRO A 456 0.65 15.73 -4.16
CA PRO A 456 0.38 14.41 -4.71
C PRO A 456 -1.01 13.93 -4.28
N VAL A 457 -1.84 13.58 -5.26
CA VAL A 457 -3.16 12.96 -5.03
C VAL A 457 -3.20 11.50 -5.44
N PHE A 458 -2.24 11.04 -6.24
CA PHE A 458 -2.09 9.64 -6.59
C PHE A 458 -1.27 8.89 -5.55
N GLY A 459 -1.88 7.82 -5.06
CA GLY A 459 -1.30 6.92 -4.09
C GLY A 459 -1.76 5.51 -4.35
N PHE A 460 -0.84 4.58 -4.15
CA PHE A 460 -1.14 3.17 -4.30
C PHE A 460 -0.92 2.47 -2.96
N PHE A 461 -2.01 2.23 -2.22
CA PHE A 461 -1.98 1.42 -1.01
C PHE A 461 -2.37 0.01 -1.35
N LYS A 462 -1.36 -0.83 -1.41
CA LYS A 462 -1.53 -2.26 -1.57
C LYS A 462 -0.87 -2.89 -0.35
N ALA A 463 -1.65 -3.65 0.42
CA ALA A 463 -1.13 -4.38 1.58
C ALA A 463 -0.10 -5.46 1.17
N ASP A 464 0.09 -5.66 -0.14
CA ASP A 464 1.04 -6.57 -0.74
C ASP A 464 1.85 -5.95 -1.90
N ARG A 465 3.16 -5.73 -1.69
CA ARG A 465 4.05 -5.32 -2.80
C ARG A 465 4.25 -6.49 -3.78
N PHE A 466 4.20 -6.22 -5.10
CA PHE A 466 4.61 -7.15 -6.18
C PHE A 466 6.14 -7.32 -6.23
#